data_AF-A0A2E3XKN5-F1
#
_entry.id   AF-A0A2E3XKN5-F1
#
_cell.length_a   1.000
_cell.length_b   1.000
_cell.length_c   1.000
_cell.angle_alpha   90.00
_cell.angle_beta   90.00
_cell.angle_gamma   90.00
#
_symmetry.space_group_name_H-M   'P 1'
#
loop_
_entity.id
_entity.type
_entity.pdbx_description
1 polymer ?
#
loop_
_entity_poly.entity_id
_entity_poly.type
_entity_poly.pdbx_seq_one_letter_code
_entity_poly.pdbx_strand_id
1 'polypeptide(L)'
;MAEPSEMENFQRWLQTQLSMTSSIEDPIERERRRLQIESAIREAIAFRESLKILEELQVSPPFVNTESSVRSISEPSQNNSGSDNLRCPNCDSELDQDLGFCTICGERS
;
A
#
# COMPACT_ATOMS: atom_id res chain seq x y z
N MET A 1 35.43 0.43 -6.21
CA MET A 1 34.71 -0.79 -6.64
C MET A 1 33.25 -0.54 -6.33
N ALA A 2 32.32 -0.77 -7.26
CA ALA A 2 30.90 -0.54 -6.99
C ALA A 2 30.39 -1.62 -6.03
N GLU A 3 29.64 -1.22 -5.01
CA GLU A 3 28.99 -2.17 -4.10
C GLU A 3 27.97 -3.00 -4.89
N PRO A 4 27.96 -4.33 -4.74
CA PRO A 4 26.99 -5.19 -5.42
C PRO A 4 25.57 -4.82 -4.99
N SER A 5 24.65 -4.80 -5.96
CA SER A 5 23.22 -4.54 -5.68
C SER A 5 22.70 -5.57 -4.65
N GLU A 6 21.73 -5.17 -3.82
CA GLU A 6 21.05 -6.08 -2.89
C GLU A 6 20.56 -7.36 -3.58
N MET A 7 20.11 -7.23 -4.84
CA MET A 7 19.68 -8.36 -5.66
C MET A 7 20.82 -9.32 -6.03
N GLU A 8 22.02 -8.80 -6.29
CA GLU A 8 23.20 -9.62 -6.57
C GLU A 8 23.70 -10.33 -5.33
N ASN A 9 23.64 -9.65 -4.17
CA ASN A 9 23.95 -10.25 -2.87
C ASN A 9 22.98 -11.39 -2.55
N PHE A 10 21.69 -11.18 -2.80
CA PHE A 10 20.67 -12.22 -2.62
C PHE A 10 20.91 -13.42 -3.55
N GLN A 11 21.22 -13.21 -4.83
CA GLN A 11 21.55 -14.29 -5.76
C GLN A 11 22.80 -15.07 -5.32
N ARG A 12 23.86 -14.38 -4.87
CA ARG A 12 25.07 -15.03 -4.34
C ARG A 12 24.75 -15.87 -3.10
N TRP A 13 23.95 -15.34 -2.18
CA TRP A 13 23.50 -16.07 -1.01
C TRP A 13 22.72 -17.34 -1.39
N LEU A 14 21.80 -17.26 -2.35
CA LEU A 14 21.08 -18.43 -2.87
C LEU A 14 22.02 -19.48 -3.48
N GLN A 15 23.05 -19.06 -4.22
CA GLN A 15 24.05 -19.97 -4.77
C GLN A 15 24.88 -20.66 -3.67
N THR A 16 25.23 -19.95 -2.60
CA THR A 16 25.85 -20.57 -1.42
C THR A 16 24.90 -21.55 -0.73
N GLN A 17 23.61 -21.22 -0.60
CA GLN A 17 22.63 -22.15 -0.05
C GLN A 17 22.46 -23.39 -0.92
N LEU A 18 22.53 -23.24 -2.24
CA LEU A 18 22.46 -24.37 -3.17
C LEU A 18 23.63 -25.34 -2.95
N SER A 19 24.86 -24.82 -2.80
CA SER A 19 26.01 -25.69 -2.52
C SER A 19 25.88 -26.40 -1.17
N MET A 20 25.34 -25.71 -0.17
CA MET A 20 25.04 -26.29 1.15
C MET A 20 24.01 -27.42 1.11
N THR A 21 23.16 -27.54 0.08
CA THR A 21 22.21 -28.68 0.00
C THR A 21 22.92 -30.03 -0.07
N SER A 22 24.15 -30.07 -0.60
CA SER A 22 24.96 -31.30 -0.67
C SER A 22 25.28 -31.91 0.70
N SER A 23 25.23 -31.13 1.79
CA SER A 23 25.47 -31.64 3.15
C SER A 23 24.24 -32.28 3.80
N ILE A 24 23.07 -32.23 3.16
CA ILE A 24 21.85 -32.85 3.67
C ILE A 24 21.95 -34.37 3.50
N GLU A 25 21.79 -35.11 4.60
CA GLU A 25 21.92 -36.57 4.65
C GLU A 25 20.77 -37.27 3.91
N ASP A 26 19.51 -36.90 4.21
CA ASP A 26 18.32 -37.47 3.57
C ASP A 26 18.26 -37.07 2.09
N PRO A 27 18.32 -38.03 1.13
CA PRO A 27 18.28 -37.73 -0.29
C PRO A 27 16.97 -37.06 -0.74
N ILE A 28 15.84 -37.37 -0.10
CA ILE A 28 14.54 -36.80 -0.48
C ILE A 28 14.49 -35.34 -0.07
N GLU A 29 14.81 -35.04 1.18
CA GLU A 29 14.85 -33.65 1.67
C GLU A 29 15.93 -32.83 0.95
N ARG A 30 17.08 -33.43 0.65
CA ARG A 30 18.14 -32.79 -0.15
C ARG A 30 17.62 -32.34 -1.50
N GLU A 31 16.97 -33.23 -2.23
CA GLU A 31 16.42 -32.93 -3.55
C GLU A 31 15.30 -31.90 -3.47
N ARG A 32 14.39 -32.02 -2.48
CA ARG A 32 13.32 -31.04 -2.25
C ARG A 32 13.89 -29.65 -2.00
N ARG A 33 14.91 -29.53 -1.14
CA ARG A 33 15.56 -28.27 -0.81
C ARG A 33 16.33 -27.71 -2.01
N ARG A 34 17.02 -28.57 -2.77
CA ARG A 34 17.72 -28.20 -4.02
C ARG A 34 16.75 -27.58 -5.02
N LEU A 35 15.65 -28.24 -5.33
CA LEU A 35 14.62 -27.76 -6.25
C LEU A 35 14.03 -26.41 -5.79
N GLN A 36 13.77 -26.25 -4.49
CA GLN A 36 13.26 -25.00 -3.95
C GLN A 36 14.24 -23.84 -4.19
N ILE A 37 15.53 -24.05 -3.91
CA ILE A 37 16.55 -23.02 -4.11
C ILE A 37 16.76 -22.73 -5.60
N GLU A 38 16.78 -23.75 -6.45
CA GLU A 38 16.88 -23.57 -7.91
C GLU A 38 15.70 -22.78 -8.47
N SER A 39 14.48 -23.05 -8.00
CA SER A 39 13.30 -22.25 -8.36
C SER A 39 13.48 -20.80 -7.93
N ALA A 40 13.92 -20.55 -6.69
CA ALA A 40 14.15 -19.20 -6.19
C ALA A 40 15.23 -18.45 -6.98
N ILE A 41 16.31 -19.13 -7.39
CA ILE A 41 17.36 -18.54 -8.25
C ILE A 41 16.78 -18.13 -9.61
N ARG A 42 15.95 -18.98 -10.24
CA ARG A 42 15.31 -18.67 -11.52
C ARG A 42 14.43 -17.44 -11.42
N GLU A 43 13.57 -17.39 -10.40
CA GLU A 43 12.70 -16.23 -10.16
C GLU A 43 13.51 -14.96 -9.89
N ALA A 44 14.60 -15.04 -9.11
CA ALA A 44 15.46 -13.89 -8.85
C ALA A 44 16.16 -13.37 -10.12
N ILE A 45 16.52 -14.24 -11.06
CA ILE A 45 17.10 -13.84 -12.34
C ILE A 45 16.03 -13.19 -13.23
N ALA A 46 14.86 -13.80 -13.34
CA ALA A 46 13.75 -13.27 -14.12
C ALA A 46 13.29 -11.90 -13.61
N PHE A 47 13.20 -11.73 -12.29
CA PHE A 47 12.87 -10.45 -11.69
C PHE A 47 13.94 -9.39 -12.01
N ARG A 48 15.23 -9.72 -11.91
CA ARG A 48 16.31 -8.80 -12.30
C ARG A 48 16.19 -8.35 -13.75
N GLU A 49 15.89 -9.27 -14.66
CA GLU A 49 15.71 -8.98 -16.07
C GLU A 49 14.49 -8.07 -16.29
N SER A 50 13.39 -8.33 -15.59
CA SER A 50 12.20 -7.46 -15.65
C SER A 50 12.49 -6.03 -15.18
N LEU A 51 13.33 -5.85 -14.16
CA LEU A 51 13.72 -4.52 -13.70
C LEU A 51 14.57 -3.78 -14.74
N LYS A 52 15.49 -4.48 -15.40
CA LYS A 52 16.29 -3.89 -16.49
C LYS A 52 15.41 -3.43 -17.66
N ILE A 53 14.44 -4.26 -18.05
CA ILE A 53 13.48 -3.92 -19.10
C ILE A 53 12.67 -2.67 -18.72
N LEU A 54 12.21 -2.59 -17.47
CA LEU A 54 11.47 -1.42 -16.98
C LEU A 54 12.34 -0.14 -16.99
N GLU A 55 13.61 -0.25 -16.58
CA GLU A 55 14.58 0.83 -16.65
C GLU A 55 14.82 1.30 -18.09
N GLU A 56 15.00 0.36 -19.04
CA GLU A 56 15.18 0.65 -20.47
C GLU A 56 13.96 1.32 -21.10
N LEU A 57 12.75 0.90 -20.73
CA LEU A 57 11.51 1.49 -21.23
C LEU A 57 11.22 2.88 -20.63
N GLN A 58 12.01 3.33 -19.65
CA GLN A 58 11.79 4.57 -18.88
C GLN A 58 10.36 4.71 -18.34
N VAL A 59 9.71 3.58 -18.05
CA VAL A 59 8.35 3.55 -17.49
C VAL A 59 8.45 3.73 -15.99
N SER A 60 7.71 4.69 -15.45
CA SER A 60 7.63 4.86 -14.00
C SER A 60 7.06 3.59 -13.36
N PRO A 61 7.65 3.08 -12.27
CA PRO A 61 7.17 1.86 -11.62
C PRO A 61 5.68 1.98 -11.30
N PRO A 62 4.84 0.95 -11.53
CA PRO A 62 3.41 1.04 -11.23
C PRO A 62 3.11 1.22 -9.73
N PHE A 63 4.08 0.89 -8.86
CA PHE A 63 3.99 1.02 -7.41
C PHE A 63 5.01 2.04 -6.90
N VAL A 64 4.88 3.31 -7.30
CA VAL A 64 5.56 4.40 -6.60
C VAL A 64 4.77 4.70 -5.33
N ASN A 65 5.40 4.57 -4.16
CA ASN A 65 4.90 5.19 -2.94
C ASN A 65 4.94 6.70 -3.15
N THR A 66 3.81 7.31 -3.46
CA THR A 66 3.69 8.77 -3.47
C THR A 66 3.62 9.23 -2.03
N GLU A 67 4.64 9.98 -1.58
CA GLU A 67 4.67 10.68 -0.29
C GLU A 67 3.45 11.62 -0.11
N SER A 68 2.80 11.99 -1.21
CA SER A 68 1.53 12.70 -1.20
C SER A 68 0.35 11.73 -1.15
N SER A 69 -0.37 11.75 -0.03
CA SER A 69 -1.73 11.23 0.02
C SER A 69 -2.54 11.82 -1.14
N VAL A 70 -3.14 10.96 -1.97
CA VAL A 70 -4.02 11.35 -3.10
C VAL A 70 -5.28 12.10 -2.62
N ARG A 71 -5.51 12.16 -1.30
CA ARG A 71 -6.53 13.00 -0.66
C ARG A 71 -5.88 13.90 0.36
N SER A 72 -5.65 15.16 0.01
CA SER A 72 -5.58 16.23 0.99
C SER A 72 -6.98 16.41 1.57
N ILE A 73 -7.22 15.86 2.77
CA ILE A 73 -8.33 16.34 3.59
C ILE A 73 -7.94 17.78 3.95
N SER A 74 -8.49 18.76 3.25
CA SER A 74 -8.53 20.12 3.75
C SER A 74 -9.55 20.09 4.88
N GLU A 75 -9.10 20.27 6.12
CA GLU A 75 -10.03 20.53 7.22
C GLU A 75 -10.90 21.72 6.82
N PRO A 76 -12.24 21.61 6.87
CA PRO A 76 -13.09 22.74 6.53
C PRO A 76 -12.85 23.83 7.57
N SER A 77 -12.30 24.96 7.12
CA SER A 77 -12.22 26.18 7.91
C SER A 77 -13.63 26.66 8.22
N GLN A 78 -14.14 26.30 9.40
CA GLN A 78 -15.43 26.74 9.92
C GLN A 78 -15.33 28.22 10.30
N ASN A 79 -15.52 29.10 9.32
CA ASN A 79 -15.92 30.48 9.57
C ASN A 79 -17.43 30.51 9.81
N ASN A 80 -17.88 30.09 10.99
CA ASN A 80 -19.28 30.23 11.40
C ASN A 80 -19.60 31.70 11.66
N SER A 81 -20.04 32.36 10.59
CA SER A 81 -20.67 33.67 10.65
C SER A 81 -22.16 33.45 10.92
N GLY A 82 -22.56 33.62 12.18
CA GLY A 82 -23.92 33.90 12.65
C GLY A 82 -25.09 33.13 12.03
N SER A 83 -25.50 32.03 12.66
CA SER A 83 -26.87 31.51 12.52
C SER A 83 -27.72 32.03 13.69
N ASP A 84 -28.73 32.85 13.40
CA ASP A 84 -29.84 33.08 14.32
C ASP A 84 -30.49 31.72 14.63
N ASN A 85 -30.33 31.23 15.86
CA ASN A 85 -30.89 29.95 16.30
C ASN A 85 -32.42 30.02 16.33
N LEU A 86 -33.07 29.63 15.24
CA LEU A 86 -34.51 29.35 15.23
C LEU A 86 -34.75 28.09 16.06
N ARG A 87 -35.76 28.11 16.95
CA ARG A 87 -36.19 26.94 17.72
C ARG A 87 -37.54 26.43 17.23
N CYS A 88 -37.72 25.12 17.25
CA CYS A 88 -38.97 24.49 16.80
C CYS A 88 -40.11 24.80 17.78
N PRO A 89 -41.25 25.34 17.33
CA PRO A 89 -42.36 25.67 18.23
C PRO A 89 -43.02 24.43 18.87
N ASN A 90 -42.78 23.24 18.33
CA ASN A 90 -43.40 22.00 18.81
C ASN A 90 -42.51 21.23 19.81
N CYS A 91 -41.21 21.11 19.54
CA CYS A 91 -40.30 20.32 20.39
C CYS A 91 -39.13 21.11 20.99
N ASP A 92 -39.08 22.42 20.74
CA ASP A 92 -38.07 23.37 21.21
C ASP A 92 -36.60 23.02 20.85
N SER A 93 -36.42 22.12 19.88
CA SER A 93 -35.10 21.81 19.32
C SER A 93 -34.59 22.95 18.44
N GLU A 94 -33.26 23.10 18.35
CA GLU A 94 -32.65 24.00 17.38
C GLU A 94 -33.00 23.54 15.95
N LEU A 95 -33.53 24.45 15.15
CA LEU A 95 -33.87 24.28 13.74
C LEU A 95 -32.74 24.86 12.90
N ASP A 96 -32.25 24.05 11.97
CA ASP A 96 -31.37 24.54 10.92
C ASP A 96 -32.23 25.22 9.84
N GLN A 97 -31.98 26.51 9.56
CA GLN A 97 -32.82 27.31 8.67
C GLN A 97 -32.80 26.80 7.22
N ASP A 98 -31.76 26.06 6.82
CA ASP A 98 -31.67 25.43 5.50
C ASP A 98 -32.58 24.21 5.37
N LEU A 99 -32.96 23.61 6.49
CA LEU A 99 -33.88 22.48 6.57
C LEU A 99 -35.27 23.03 6.95
N GLY A 100 -36.13 23.28 5.96
CA GLY A 100 -37.51 23.78 6.16
C GLY A 100 -38.46 22.82 6.91
N PHE A 101 -37.93 21.98 7.80
CA PHE A 101 -38.60 21.07 8.71
C PHE A 101 -37.67 20.67 9.86
N CYS A 102 -38.26 20.38 11.01
CA CYS A 102 -37.55 19.91 12.20
C CYS A 102 -37.13 18.44 12.03
N THR A 103 -35.84 18.16 12.24
CA THR A 103 -35.29 16.79 12.16
C THR A 103 -35.63 15.93 13.37
N ILE A 104 -36.06 16.52 14.48
CA ILE A 104 -36.41 15.81 15.72
C ILE A 104 -37.87 15.36 15.73
N CYS A 105 -38.81 16.24 15.39
CA CYS A 105 -40.25 15.94 15.44
C CYS A 105 -40.94 15.87 14.08
N GLY A 106 -40.26 16.27 12.99
CA GLY A 106 -40.83 16.26 11.64
C GLY A 106 -41.79 17.41 11.33
N GLU A 107 -42.01 18.33 12.27
CA GLU A 107 -42.84 19.52 12.06
C GLU A 107 -42.21 20.45 11.02
N ARG A 108 -42.98 21.00 10.09
CA ARG A 108 -42.46 21.93 9.09
C ARG A 108 -42.30 23.32 9.74
N SER A 109 -41.20 23.98 9.44
CA SER A 109 -40.88 25.34 9.92
C SER A 109 -41.87 26.37 9.41
#